data_AF-A0A2D5W616-F1
#
_entry.id   AF-A0A2D5W616-F1
#
_cell.length_a   1.000
_cell.length_b   1.000
_cell.length_c   1.000
_cell.angle_alpha   90.00
_cell.angle_beta   90.00
_cell.angle_gamma   90.00
#
_symmetry.space_group_name_H-M   'P 1'
#
loop_
_entity.id
_entity.type
_entity.pdbx_description
1 polymer ?
#
loop_
_entity_poly.entity_id
_entity_poly.type
_entity_poly.pdbx_seq_one_letter_code
_entity_poly.pdbx_strand_id
1 'polypeptide(L)'
;MDKDTFSNDSVVTEMGDILCMNLDKDSKAGGEVAELFGVGPLPTLLFLDSDGSPRDSIIGYLPPESFLDEVKRIKSGRGTISGLRAELEKNGDDVLAHLQLASKLGGFNDKEGAAAQVSAATALLKAERGFDASSVDERFAIALALLEHELEDLYDQQVAAIARLDPNGESMPSRRLALDEAIDTLMATGDKTALLVLLGKETSGELLFEGWGMIQRYEAWKGGKASNDGDADAAKKHGAAARHAGAQAWKHCPEDKHGSFGNSLAWSYYEAAEELTKEEMDYAIDVAYKALNAAPGDVNVMDTVACCLYMAGHVTDAVKMVKECLKIDPDNELWMERMKEFHPQMK
;
A
#
# COMPACT_ATOMS: atom_id res chain seq x y z
N MET A 1 14.18 -3.67 -13.19
CA MET A 1 14.94 -4.64 -12.37
C MET A 1 16.39 -4.70 -12.81
N ASP A 2 16.70 -4.94 -14.09
CA ASP A 2 18.08 -5.17 -14.56
C ASP A 2 19.10 -4.06 -14.24
N LYS A 3 18.73 -2.79 -14.41
CA LYS A 3 19.64 -1.66 -14.20
C LYS A 3 19.87 -1.30 -12.72
N ASP A 4 18.94 -1.66 -11.84
CA ASP A 4 18.89 -1.21 -10.45
C ASP A 4 18.97 -2.40 -9.47
N THR A 5 17.90 -3.20 -9.39
CA THR A 5 17.82 -4.39 -8.53
C THR A 5 18.93 -5.42 -8.83
N PHE A 6 19.06 -5.88 -10.08
CA PHE A 6 19.95 -7.00 -10.40
C PHE A 6 21.43 -6.61 -10.54
N SER A 7 21.72 -5.32 -10.64
CA SER A 7 23.08 -4.78 -10.65
C SER A 7 23.61 -4.46 -9.25
N ASN A 8 22.76 -4.51 -8.22
CA ASN A 8 23.14 -4.25 -6.84
C ASN A 8 24.05 -5.38 -6.30
N ASP A 9 25.22 -5.02 -5.76
CA ASP A 9 26.23 -5.98 -5.29
C ASP A 9 25.71 -6.96 -4.24
N SER A 10 24.83 -6.51 -3.34
CA SER A 10 24.22 -7.37 -2.32
C SER A 10 23.26 -8.37 -2.95
N VAL A 11 22.49 -7.96 -3.96
CA VAL A 11 21.59 -8.86 -4.72
C VAL A 11 22.40 -9.91 -5.47
N VAL A 12 23.46 -9.49 -6.16
CA VAL A 12 24.36 -10.40 -6.88
C VAL A 12 24.97 -11.44 -5.93
N THR A 13 25.39 -11.00 -4.75
CA THR A 13 25.97 -11.88 -3.73
C THR A 13 24.93 -12.87 -3.19
N GLU A 14 23.73 -12.41 -2.84
CA GLU A 14 22.68 -13.25 -2.27
C GLU A 14 22.15 -14.30 -3.27
N MET A 15 22.13 -13.97 -4.57
CA MET A 15 21.69 -14.86 -5.65
C MET A 15 22.80 -15.79 -6.17
N GLY A 16 24.04 -15.70 -5.63
CA GLY A 16 25.21 -16.38 -6.17
C GLY A 16 25.15 -17.91 -6.16
N ASP A 17 24.26 -18.50 -5.36
CA ASP A 17 23.98 -19.94 -5.29
C ASP A 17 22.74 -20.38 -6.11
N ILE A 18 22.12 -19.46 -6.85
CA ILE A 18 20.91 -19.70 -7.65
C ILE A 18 21.24 -19.64 -9.15
N LEU A 19 20.88 -20.69 -9.89
CA LEU A 19 20.95 -20.68 -11.34
C LEU A 19 19.86 -19.78 -11.91
N CYS A 20 20.26 -18.59 -12.39
CA CYS A 20 19.33 -17.63 -12.97
C CYS A 20 19.24 -17.81 -14.49
N MET A 21 18.02 -17.98 -15.01
CA MET A 21 17.74 -18.09 -16.44
C MET A 21 16.69 -17.05 -16.83
N ASN A 22 16.96 -16.31 -17.90
CA ASN A 22 15.98 -15.40 -18.50
C ASN A 22 15.19 -16.17 -19.57
N LEU A 23 13.87 -16.07 -19.52
CA LEU A 23 12.96 -16.69 -20.47
C LEU A 23 11.96 -15.66 -20.98
N ASP A 24 11.97 -15.45 -22.29
CA ASP A 24 10.99 -14.61 -22.96
C ASP A 24 9.63 -15.32 -23.00
N LYS A 25 8.63 -14.77 -22.30
CA LYS A 25 7.27 -15.30 -22.21
C LYS A 25 6.59 -15.40 -23.59
N ASP A 26 6.95 -14.55 -24.54
CA ASP A 26 6.36 -14.54 -25.89
C ASP A 26 7.00 -15.59 -26.82
N SER A 27 8.10 -16.21 -26.39
CA SER A 27 8.65 -17.38 -27.06
C SER A 27 7.77 -18.61 -26.84
N LYS A 28 7.84 -19.61 -27.74
CA LYS A 28 7.09 -20.86 -27.57
C LYS A 28 7.39 -21.55 -26.23
N ALA A 29 8.68 -21.69 -25.89
CA ALA A 29 9.09 -22.32 -24.63
C ALA A 29 8.70 -21.48 -23.41
N GLY A 30 8.80 -20.15 -23.50
CA GLY A 30 8.36 -19.25 -22.44
C GLY A 30 6.85 -19.27 -22.21
N GLY A 31 6.07 -19.36 -23.28
CA GLY A 31 4.62 -19.52 -23.20
C GLY A 31 4.22 -20.82 -22.51
N GLU A 32 4.85 -21.95 -22.88
CA GLU A 32 4.61 -23.25 -22.25
C GLU A 32 4.97 -23.24 -20.75
N VAL A 33 6.11 -22.64 -20.38
CA VAL A 33 6.51 -22.47 -18.98
C VAL A 33 5.56 -21.53 -18.23
N ALA A 34 5.15 -20.43 -18.84
CA ALA A 34 4.22 -19.48 -18.24
C ALA A 34 2.85 -20.11 -17.98
N GLU A 35 2.34 -20.91 -18.92
CA GLU A 35 1.09 -21.65 -18.75
C GLU A 35 1.21 -22.72 -17.64
N LEU A 36 2.32 -23.46 -17.63
CA LEU A 36 2.57 -24.52 -16.64
C LEU A 36 2.60 -23.98 -15.21
N PHE A 37 3.23 -22.83 -14.98
CA PHE A 37 3.40 -22.25 -13.64
C PHE A 37 2.45 -21.09 -13.34
N GLY A 38 1.46 -20.81 -14.20
CA GLY A 38 0.46 -19.76 -13.95
C GLY A 38 0.99 -18.31 -14.04
N VAL A 39 2.06 -18.06 -14.79
CA VAL A 39 2.63 -16.71 -14.92
C VAL A 39 1.74 -15.79 -15.75
N GLY A 40 1.05 -14.87 -15.08
CA GLY A 40 0.24 -13.81 -15.69
C GLY A 40 1.03 -12.51 -15.93
N PRO A 41 1.19 -11.68 -14.89
CA PRO A 41 1.86 -10.38 -14.96
C PRO A 41 3.38 -10.50 -15.20
N LEU A 42 3.97 -9.48 -15.82
CA LEU A 42 5.42 -9.35 -16.03
C LEU A 42 5.96 -8.06 -15.37
N PRO A 43 7.23 -8.05 -14.91
CA PRO A 43 8.11 -9.21 -14.78
C PRO A 43 7.63 -10.17 -13.68
N THR A 44 7.91 -11.47 -13.81
CA THR A 44 7.72 -12.48 -12.75
C THR A 44 8.97 -13.33 -12.65
N LEU A 45 9.48 -13.51 -11.43
CA LEU A 45 10.58 -14.43 -11.15
C LEU A 45 10.01 -15.70 -10.52
N LEU A 46 10.24 -16.83 -11.16
CA LEU A 46 9.87 -18.14 -10.65
C LEU A 46 11.07 -18.76 -9.93
N PHE A 47 10.84 -19.23 -8.71
CA PHE A 47 11.78 -20.03 -7.94
C PHE A 47 11.31 -21.48 -7.94
N LEU A 48 12.19 -22.36 -8.40
CA LEU A 48 11.96 -23.80 -8.44
C LEU A 48 12.92 -24.50 -7.48
N ASP A 49 12.49 -25.62 -6.93
CA ASP A 49 13.38 -26.56 -6.25
C ASP A 49 14.28 -27.30 -7.26
N SER A 50 15.31 -27.97 -6.74
CA SER A 50 16.27 -28.70 -7.58
C SER A 50 15.66 -29.86 -8.39
N ASP A 51 14.46 -30.31 -8.01
CA ASP A 51 13.68 -31.32 -8.72
C ASP A 51 12.74 -30.72 -9.79
N GLY A 52 12.75 -29.40 -9.96
CA GLY A 52 11.91 -28.66 -10.89
C GLY A 52 10.51 -28.34 -10.35
N SER A 53 10.18 -28.71 -9.11
CA SER A 53 8.91 -28.37 -8.51
C SER A 53 8.84 -26.87 -8.13
N PRO A 54 7.65 -26.26 -8.13
CA PRO A 54 7.49 -24.86 -7.72
C PRO A 54 7.85 -24.64 -6.25
N ARG A 55 8.72 -23.66 -5.98
CA ARG A 55 9.01 -23.21 -4.62
C ARG A 55 8.25 -21.94 -4.28
N ASP A 56 8.41 -20.87 -5.06
CA ASP A 56 7.73 -19.59 -4.88
C ASP A 56 7.88 -18.67 -6.10
N SER A 57 7.27 -17.48 -6.06
CA SER A 57 7.41 -16.46 -7.11
C SER A 57 7.47 -15.04 -6.56
N ILE A 58 8.19 -14.17 -7.26
CA ILE A 58 8.16 -12.71 -7.04
C ILE A 58 7.47 -12.08 -8.25
N ILE A 59 6.38 -11.35 -8.02
CA ILE A 59 5.58 -10.71 -9.06
C ILE A 59 5.87 -9.21 -9.08
N GLY A 60 6.18 -8.68 -10.27
CA GLY A 60 6.41 -7.26 -10.49
C GLY A 60 7.81 -6.79 -10.11
N TYR A 61 7.97 -5.47 -10.08
CA TYR A 61 9.22 -4.83 -9.71
C TYR A 61 9.36 -4.71 -8.19
N LEU A 62 10.51 -5.11 -7.65
CA LEU A 62 10.93 -4.77 -6.29
C LEU A 62 12.27 -4.00 -6.33
N PRO A 63 12.42 -2.93 -5.53
CA PRO A 63 13.72 -2.28 -5.33
C PRO A 63 14.70 -3.22 -4.61
N PRO A 64 16.02 -2.96 -4.65
CA PRO A 64 17.06 -3.87 -4.14
C PRO A 64 16.81 -4.42 -2.73
N GLU A 65 16.42 -3.57 -1.77
CA GLU A 65 16.21 -3.97 -0.38
C GLU A 65 15.03 -4.95 -0.24
N SER A 66 13.85 -4.59 -0.75
CA SER A 66 12.67 -5.46 -0.71
C SER A 66 12.88 -6.75 -1.49
N PHE A 67 13.62 -6.70 -2.61
CA PHE A 67 13.98 -7.89 -3.37
C PHE A 67 14.86 -8.84 -2.56
N LEU A 68 15.86 -8.32 -1.85
CA LEU A 68 16.74 -9.11 -0.98
C LEU A 68 15.97 -9.79 0.14
N ASP A 69 15.05 -9.09 0.79
CA ASP A 69 14.24 -9.65 1.86
C ASP A 69 13.39 -10.82 1.37
N GLU A 70 12.84 -10.68 0.17
CA GLU A 70 12.02 -11.70 -0.45
C GLU A 70 12.84 -12.92 -0.88
N VAL A 71 14.03 -12.72 -1.46
CA VAL A 71 14.96 -13.82 -1.76
C VAL A 71 15.37 -14.55 -0.48
N LYS A 72 15.71 -13.83 0.60
CA LYS A 72 16.06 -14.44 1.89
C LYS A 72 14.89 -15.21 2.48
N ARG A 73 13.66 -14.68 2.39
CA ARG A 73 12.44 -15.39 2.80
C ARG A 73 12.31 -16.70 2.03
N ILE A 74 12.39 -16.66 0.70
CA ILE A 74 12.28 -17.84 -0.18
C ILE A 74 13.38 -18.87 0.10
N LYS A 75 14.64 -18.44 0.28
CA LYS A 75 15.76 -19.32 0.63
C LYS A 75 15.56 -19.98 2.00
N SER A 76 14.94 -19.29 2.95
CA SER A 76 14.61 -19.85 4.27
C SER A 76 13.43 -20.82 4.27
N GLY A 77 12.69 -20.92 3.16
CA GLY A 77 11.50 -21.76 3.03
C GLY A 77 10.23 -21.16 3.64
N ARG A 78 10.33 -20.07 4.40
CA ARG A 78 9.20 -19.46 5.11
C ARG A 78 8.10 -19.02 4.14
N GLY A 79 6.90 -19.59 4.26
CA GLY A 79 5.75 -19.26 3.41
C GLY A 79 5.93 -19.65 1.94
N THR A 80 6.90 -20.50 1.62
CA THR A 80 7.06 -21.10 0.27
C THR A 80 6.22 -22.37 0.16
N ILE A 81 5.93 -22.84 -1.05
CA ILE A 81 5.18 -24.10 -1.26
C ILE A 81 5.87 -25.27 -0.52
N SER A 82 7.18 -25.39 -0.71
CA SER A 82 7.97 -26.48 -0.14
C SER A 82 8.11 -26.37 1.38
N GLY A 83 8.23 -25.15 1.90
CA GLY A 83 8.26 -24.90 3.35
C GLY A 83 6.93 -25.22 4.02
N LEU A 84 5.81 -24.76 3.44
CA LEU A 84 4.47 -25.03 3.96
C LEU A 84 4.13 -26.53 3.91
N ARG A 85 4.54 -27.23 2.85
CA ARG A 85 4.44 -28.70 2.80
C ARG A 85 5.23 -29.36 3.93
N ALA A 86 6.48 -28.93 4.17
CA ALA A 86 7.30 -29.46 5.25
C ALA A 86 6.76 -29.11 6.65
N GLU A 87 6.06 -27.99 6.81
CA GLU A 87 5.35 -27.61 8.03
C GLU A 87 4.16 -28.56 8.26
N LEU A 88 3.34 -28.79 7.25
CA LEU A 88 2.19 -29.70 7.32
C LEU A 88 2.58 -31.17 7.47
N GLU A 89 3.76 -31.58 7.00
CA GLU A 89 4.30 -32.92 7.31
C GLU A 89 4.60 -33.10 8.80
N LYS A 90 4.99 -32.02 9.49
CA LYS A 90 5.26 -32.03 10.94
C LYS A 90 4.00 -31.83 11.77
N ASN A 91 3.13 -30.94 11.31
CA ASN A 91 1.87 -30.58 11.94
C ASN A 91 0.76 -30.49 10.88
N GLY A 92 0.18 -31.64 10.54
CA GLY A 92 -0.86 -31.73 9.50
C GLY A 92 -2.21 -31.12 9.89
N ASP A 93 -2.31 -30.54 11.08
CA ASP A 93 -3.52 -29.84 11.54
C ASP A 93 -3.39 -28.32 11.37
N ASP A 94 -2.24 -27.74 10.98
CA ASP A 94 -2.07 -26.29 10.96
C ASP A 94 -3.00 -25.59 9.94
N VAL A 95 -4.03 -24.91 10.45
CA VAL A 95 -5.07 -24.28 9.61
C VAL A 95 -4.48 -23.19 8.73
N LEU A 96 -3.62 -22.34 9.29
CA LEU A 96 -3.08 -21.20 8.57
C LEU A 96 -2.11 -21.67 7.49
N ALA A 97 -1.28 -22.69 7.77
CA ALA A 97 -0.40 -23.28 6.78
C ALA A 97 -1.18 -23.93 5.62
N HIS A 98 -2.32 -24.59 5.90
CA HIS A 98 -3.20 -25.10 4.84
C HIS A 98 -3.74 -23.97 3.96
N LEU A 99 -4.27 -22.89 4.54
CA LEU A 99 -4.81 -21.76 3.76
C LEU A 99 -3.72 -21.05 2.94
N GLN A 100 -2.53 -20.83 3.52
CA GLN A 100 -1.40 -20.24 2.82
C GLN A 100 -0.91 -21.13 1.67
N LEU A 101 -0.85 -22.45 1.88
CA LEU A 101 -0.46 -23.39 0.84
C LEU A 101 -1.51 -23.40 -0.27
N ALA A 102 -2.80 -23.31 0.06
CA ALA A 102 -3.86 -23.19 -0.94
C ALA A 102 -3.64 -21.98 -1.86
N SER A 103 -3.41 -20.79 -1.28
CA SER A 103 -3.17 -19.56 -2.05
C SER A 103 -1.95 -19.71 -2.97
N LYS A 104 -0.85 -20.30 -2.47
CA LYS A 104 0.36 -20.53 -3.27
C LYS A 104 0.13 -21.52 -4.41
N LEU A 105 -0.52 -22.65 -4.16
CA LEU A 105 -0.82 -23.65 -5.19
C LEU A 105 -1.74 -23.08 -6.27
N GLY A 106 -2.77 -22.30 -5.88
CA GLY A 106 -3.65 -21.61 -6.81
C GLY A 106 -2.91 -20.64 -7.72
N GLY A 107 -1.96 -19.86 -7.17
CA GLY A 107 -1.08 -18.97 -7.93
C GLY A 107 -0.19 -19.70 -8.94
N PHE A 108 0.15 -20.96 -8.67
CA PHE A 108 0.91 -21.85 -9.55
C PHE A 108 0.04 -22.76 -10.43
N ASN A 109 -1.23 -22.41 -10.61
CA ASN A 109 -2.21 -23.15 -11.43
C ASN A 109 -2.52 -24.59 -10.94
N ASP A 110 -2.08 -24.97 -9.73
CA ASP A 110 -2.44 -26.22 -9.07
C ASP A 110 -3.76 -26.06 -8.31
N LYS A 111 -4.85 -25.96 -9.09
CA LYS A 111 -6.20 -25.74 -8.56
C LYS A 111 -6.72 -26.91 -7.73
N GLU A 112 -6.33 -28.13 -8.09
CA GLU A 112 -6.73 -29.34 -7.36
C GLU A 112 -6.04 -29.40 -6.00
N GLY A 113 -4.72 -29.16 -5.98
CA GLY A 113 -3.95 -29.05 -4.74
C GLY A 113 -4.48 -27.93 -3.85
N ALA A 114 -4.75 -26.75 -4.42
CA ALA A 114 -5.34 -25.63 -3.67
C ALA A 114 -6.68 -26.01 -3.02
N ALA A 115 -7.61 -26.59 -3.80
CA ALA A 115 -8.92 -27.02 -3.30
C ALA A 115 -8.80 -28.08 -2.18
N ALA A 116 -7.84 -29.00 -2.28
CA ALA A 116 -7.59 -29.99 -1.25
C ALA A 116 -7.13 -29.35 0.08
N GLN A 117 -6.25 -28.35 0.01
CA GLN A 117 -5.79 -27.62 1.20
C GLN A 117 -6.91 -26.79 1.84
N VAL A 118 -7.74 -26.11 1.03
CA VAL A 118 -8.95 -25.40 1.53
C VAL A 118 -9.91 -26.36 2.24
N SER A 119 -10.12 -27.55 1.67
CA SER A 119 -10.96 -28.57 2.27
C SER A 119 -10.43 -29.05 3.64
N ALA A 120 -9.12 -29.25 3.74
CA ALA A 120 -8.45 -29.61 5.00
C ALA A 120 -8.61 -28.50 6.06
N ALA A 121 -8.28 -27.25 5.73
CA ALA A 121 -8.45 -26.11 6.62
C ALA A 121 -9.90 -25.96 7.10
N THR A 122 -10.87 -26.09 6.20
CA THR A 122 -12.30 -26.02 6.52
C THR A 122 -12.72 -27.11 7.50
N ALA A 123 -12.23 -28.34 7.33
CA ALA A 123 -12.53 -29.45 8.24
C ALA A 123 -11.94 -29.23 9.63
N LEU A 124 -10.71 -28.72 9.70
CA LEU A 124 -10.02 -28.39 10.95
C LEU A 124 -10.71 -27.25 11.71
N LEU A 125 -11.11 -26.19 11.00
CA LEU A 125 -11.86 -25.07 11.58
C LEU A 125 -13.20 -25.52 12.18
N LYS A 126 -13.95 -26.36 11.45
CA LYS A 126 -15.22 -26.93 11.97
C LYS A 126 -15.01 -27.81 13.20
N ALA A 127 -13.82 -28.38 13.36
CA ALA A 127 -13.45 -29.20 14.50
C ALA A 127 -12.75 -28.40 15.62
N GLU A 128 -12.58 -27.08 15.46
CA GLU A 128 -11.78 -26.21 16.33
C GLU A 128 -10.39 -26.80 16.65
N ARG A 129 -9.70 -27.31 15.63
CA ARG A 129 -8.34 -27.86 15.72
C ARG A 129 -7.40 -27.10 14.81
N GLY A 130 -6.11 -27.16 15.14
CA GLY A 130 -5.08 -26.66 14.24
C GLY A 130 -4.69 -25.19 14.39
N PHE A 131 -5.18 -24.55 15.45
CA PHE A 131 -4.88 -23.17 15.82
C PHE A 131 -5.21 -22.96 17.31
N ASP A 132 -4.67 -21.92 17.95
CA ASP A 132 -5.09 -21.50 19.29
C ASP A 132 -6.44 -20.77 19.22
N ALA A 133 -7.51 -21.50 19.51
CA ALA A 133 -8.87 -20.97 19.56
C ALA A 133 -9.08 -19.87 20.62
N SER A 134 -8.13 -19.63 21.53
CA SER A 134 -8.17 -18.54 22.50
C SER A 134 -7.36 -17.30 22.09
N SER A 135 -6.58 -17.40 21.00
CA SER A 135 -5.76 -16.31 20.48
C SER A 135 -6.57 -15.42 19.53
N VAL A 136 -6.70 -14.13 19.90
CA VAL A 136 -7.33 -13.13 19.04
C VAL A 136 -6.52 -12.89 17.77
N ASP A 137 -5.19 -12.84 17.87
CA ASP A 137 -4.31 -12.62 16.73
C ASP A 137 -4.36 -13.79 15.74
N GLU A 138 -4.40 -15.04 16.23
CA GLU A 138 -4.44 -16.20 15.34
C GLU A 138 -5.79 -16.33 14.63
N ARG A 139 -6.89 -16.06 15.33
CA ARG A 139 -8.22 -15.98 14.70
C ARG A 139 -8.28 -14.89 13.65
N PHE A 140 -7.64 -13.76 13.88
CA PHE A 140 -7.60 -12.66 12.91
C PHE A 140 -6.77 -13.02 11.68
N ALA A 141 -5.61 -13.64 11.86
CA ALA A 141 -4.80 -14.15 10.75
C ALA A 141 -5.56 -15.16 9.89
N ILE A 142 -6.30 -16.08 10.54
CA ILE A 142 -7.18 -17.03 9.84
C ILE A 142 -8.31 -16.29 9.13
N ALA A 143 -8.96 -15.32 9.77
CA ALA A 143 -10.02 -14.53 9.14
C ALA A 143 -9.53 -13.87 7.84
N LEU A 144 -8.39 -13.18 7.87
CA LEU A 144 -7.80 -12.58 6.66
C LEU A 144 -7.51 -13.62 5.58
N ALA A 145 -6.96 -14.78 5.95
CA ALA A 145 -6.70 -15.85 4.99
C ALA A 145 -7.99 -16.42 4.38
N LEU A 146 -9.10 -16.47 5.12
CA LEU A 146 -10.38 -16.96 4.62
C LEU A 146 -11.00 -16.03 3.55
N LEU A 147 -10.75 -14.72 3.62
CA LEU A 147 -11.20 -13.77 2.60
C LEU A 147 -10.59 -14.05 1.23
N GLU A 148 -9.32 -14.49 1.17
CA GLU A 148 -8.66 -14.86 -0.09
C GLU A 148 -9.32 -16.04 -0.81
N HIS A 149 -10.04 -16.88 -0.05
CA HIS A 149 -10.70 -18.10 -0.54
C HIS A 149 -12.22 -17.97 -0.61
N GLU A 150 -12.76 -16.76 -0.47
CA GLU A 150 -14.20 -16.47 -0.53
C GLU A 150 -15.03 -17.29 0.50
N LEU A 151 -14.46 -17.56 1.68
CA LEU A 151 -15.07 -18.35 2.75
C LEU A 151 -15.76 -17.46 3.81
N GLU A 152 -16.72 -16.64 3.37
CA GLU A 152 -17.39 -15.61 4.19
C GLU A 152 -18.01 -16.17 5.49
N ASP A 153 -18.71 -17.32 5.43
CA ASP A 153 -19.32 -17.94 6.62
C ASP A 153 -18.29 -18.29 7.72
N LEU A 154 -17.09 -18.72 7.33
CA LEU A 154 -16.02 -19.07 8.27
C LEU A 154 -15.30 -17.82 8.76
N TYR A 155 -15.15 -16.81 7.90
CA TYR A 155 -14.64 -15.50 8.27
C TYR A 155 -15.50 -14.89 9.38
N ASP A 156 -16.82 -14.85 9.18
CA ASP A 156 -17.77 -14.31 10.16
C ASP A 156 -17.71 -15.06 11.49
N GLN A 157 -17.50 -16.38 11.45
CA GLN A 157 -17.29 -17.18 12.66
C GLN A 157 -16.02 -16.77 13.42
N GLN A 158 -14.92 -16.48 12.72
CA GLN A 158 -13.70 -15.99 13.37
C GLN A 158 -13.89 -14.59 13.95
N VAL A 159 -14.50 -13.68 13.21
CA VAL A 159 -14.81 -12.31 13.69
C VAL A 159 -15.72 -12.36 14.93
N ALA A 160 -16.77 -13.19 14.90
CA ALA A 160 -17.65 -13.37 16.05
C ALA A 160 -16.93 -13.97 17.27
N ALA A 161 -15.94 -14.85 17.06
CA ALA A 161 -15.12 -15.40 18.12
C ALA A 161 -14.14 -14.36 18.69
N ILE A 162 -13.53 -13.53 17.86
CA ILE A 162 -12.69 -12.39 18.29
C ILE A 162 -13.51 -11.46 19.20
N ALA A 163 -14.72 -11.08 18.80
CA ALA A 163 -15.60 -10.22 19.59
C ALA A 163 -15.98 -10.82 20.96
N ARG A 164 -16.00 -12.16 21.09
CA ARG A 164 -16.22 -12.83 22.38
C ARG A 164 -14.97 -12.85 23.26
N LEU A 165 -13.79 -12.97 22.66
CA LEU A 165 -12.50 -13.02 23.35
C LEU A 165 -12.03 -11.62 23.79
N ASP A 166 -12.37 -10.60 23.01
CA ASP A 166 -12.03 -9.19 23.26
C ASP A 166 -13.28 -8.31 23.19
N PRO A 167 -14.20 -8.41 24.18
CA PRO A 167 -15.47 -7.70 24.17
C PRO A 167 -15.34 -6.18 24.30
N ASN A 168 -14.18 -5.68 24.74
CA ASN A 168 -13.90 -4.24 24.82
C ASN A 168 -13.27 -3.69 23.53
N GLY A 169 -12.83 -4.58 22.63
CA GLY A 169 -12.21 -4.21 21.37
C GLY A 169 -10.86 -3.50 21.52
N GLU A 170 -10.07 -3.86 22.53
CA GLU A 170 -8.80 -3.18 22.84
C GLU A 170 -7.62 -3.73 22.01
N SER A 171 -7.73 -4.97 21.53
CA SER A 171 -6.69 -5.59 20.72
C SER A 171 -6.55 -4.92 19.35
N MET A 172 -5.37 -5.05 18.74
CA MET A 172 -5.14 -4.55 17.38
C MET A 172 -6.12 -5.15 16.35
N PRO A 173 -6.37 -6.48 16.35
CA PRO A 173 -7.39 -7.08 15.49
C PRO A 173 -8.78 -6.48 15.64
N SER A 174 -9.28 -6.32 16.87
CA SER A 174 -10.61 -5.76 17.09
C SER A 174 -10.71 -4.31 16.62
N ARG A 175 -9.68 -3.49 16.87
CA ARG A 175 -9.64 -2.10 16.38
C ARG A 175 -9.56 -2.01 14.86
N ARG A 176 -8.83 -2.92 14.22
CA ARG A 176 -8.77 -3.07 12.75
C ARG A 176 -10.16 -3.40 12.18
N LEU A 177 -10.84 -4.42 12.71
CA LEU A 177 -12.19 -4.80 12.29
C LEU A 177 -13.20 -3.64 12.47
N ALA A 178 -13.11 -2.92 13.59
CA ALA A 178 -13.96 -1.76 13.84
C ALA A 178 -13.67 -0.59 12.88
N LEU A 179 -12.41 -0.41 12.48
CA LEU A 179 -12.03 0.58 11.48
C LEU A 179 -12.63 0.22 10.11
N ASP A 180 -12.50 -1.04 9.70
CA ASP A 180 -13.01 -1.55 8.43
C ASP A 180 -14.54 -1.38 8.35
N GLU A 181 -15.28 -1.77 9.40
CA GLU A 181 -16.74 -1.58 9.49
C GLU A 181 -17.14 -0.09 9.42
N ALA A 182 -16.37 0.80 10.06
CA ALA A 182 -16.62 2.24 10.03
C ALA A 182 -16.33 2.85 8.65
N ILE A 183 -15.32 2.33 7.93
CA ILE A 183 -15.02 2.72 6.55
C ILE A 183 -16.13 2.23 5.62
N ASP A 184 -16.60 0.99 5.76
CA ASP A 184 -17.70 0.46 4.95
C ASP A 184 -18.98 1.27 5.16
N THR A 185 -19.28 1.62 6.41
CA THR A 185 -20.40 2.51 6.74
C THR A 185 -20.26 3.87 6.04
N LEU A 186 -19.07 4.47 6.07
CA LEU A 186 -18.78 5.71 5.36
C LEU A 186 -19.02 5.57 3.86
N MET A 187 -18.52 4.50 3.24
CA MET A 187 -18.65 4.30 1.80
C MET A 187 -20.08 4.01 1.37
N ALA A 188 -20.84 3.28 2.17
CA ALA A 188 -22.22 2.90 1.87
C ALA A 188 -23.23 4.03 2.12
N THR A 189 -23.06 4.78 3.22
CA THR A 189 -24.07 5.75 3.70
C THR A 189 -23.62 7.20 3.55
N GLY A 190 -22.32 7.42 3.42
CA GLY A 190 -21.69 8.72 3.48
C GLY A 190 -21.53 9.31 4.88
N ASP A 191 -21.96 8.60 5.93
CA ASP A 191 -21.81 8.99 7.33
C ASP A 191 -20.45 8.58 7.88
N LYS A 192 -19.65 9.58 8.25
CA LYS A 192 -18.30 9.42 8.84
C LYS A 192 -18.30 9.45 10.37
N THR A 193 -19.45 9.50 11.02
CA THR A 193 -19.55 9.70 12.48
C THR A 193 -18.88 8.58 13.25
N ALA A 194 -19.17 7.31 12.91
CA ALA A 194 -18.53 6.15 13.55
C ALA A 194 -17.00 6.19 13.39
N LEU A 195 -16.54 6.47 12.18
CA LEU A 195 -15.10 6.56 11.87
C LEU A 195 -14.41 7.68 12.67
N LEU A 196 -15.01 8.87 12.75
CA LEU A 196 -14.47 9.97 13.55
C LEU A 196 -14.43 9.65 15.05
N VAL A 197 -15.44 8.97 15.58
CA VAL A 197 -15.48 8.54 17.00
C VAL A 197 -14.36 7.54 17.29
N LEU A 198 -14.13 6.60 16.37
CA LEU A 198 -13.05 5.62 16.48
C LEU A 198 -11.68 6.31 16.45
N LEU A 199 -11.44 7.16 15.44
CA LEU A 199 -10.17 7.88 15.28
C LEU A 199 -9.86 8.82 16.44
N GLY A 200 -10.88 9.35 17.12
CA GLY A 200 -10.71 10.18 18.32
C GLY A 200 -10.19 9.43 19.55
N LYS A 201 -10.27 8.10 19.55
CA LYS A 201 -9.78 7.21 20.63
C LYS A 201 -8.58 6.36 20.22
N GLU A 202 -8.32 6.28 18.92
CA GLU A 202 -7.26 5.44 18.36
C GLU A 202 -5.86 5.95 18.75
N THR A 203 -4.95 5.00 18.96
CA THR A 203 -3.55 5.24 19.36
C THR A 203 -2.53 4.63 18.40
N SER A 204 -2.95 3.68 17.56
CA SER A 204 -2.10 3.13 16.50
C SER A 204 -1.89 4.15 15.39
N GLY A 205 -0.63 4.51 15.14
CA GLY A 205 -0.28 5.40 14.03
C GLY A 205 -0.73 4.86 12.67
N GLU A 206 -0.66 3.54 12.48
CA GLU A 206 -1.11 2.87 11.24
C GLU A 206 -2.61 3.09 11.01
N LEU A 207 -3.45 2.76 12.01
CA LEU A 207 -4.90 2.90 11.92
C LEU A 207 -5.32 4.38 11.80
N LEU A 208 -4.63 5.27 12.51
CA LEU A 208 -4.85 6.72 12.41
C LEU A 208 -4.55 7.23 10.99
N PHE A 209 -3.39 6.87 10.44
CA PHE A 209 -3.02 7.27 9.08
C PHE A 209 -4.04 6.77 8.05
N GLU A 210 -4.44 5.51 8.16
CA GLU A 210 -5.37 4.90 7.23
C GLU A 210 -6.76 5.51 7.30
N GLY A 211 -7.35 5.62 8.51
CA GLY A 211 -8.70 6.15 8.67
C GLY A 211 -8.80 7.62 8.30
N TRP A 212 -7.84 8.46 8.72
CA TRP A 212 -7.80 9.87 8.30
C TRP A 212 -7.55 10.01 6.80
N GLY A 213 -6.69 9.18 6.22
CA GLY A 213 -6.47 9.12 4.78
C GLY A 213 -7.74 8.72 4.01
N MET A 214 -8.59 7.87 4.60
CA MET A 214 -9.86 7.49 4.00
C MET A 214 -10.89 8.63 4.04
N ILE A 215 -10.97 9.37 5.14
CA ILE A 215 -11.77 10.60 5.22
C ILE A 215 -11.27 11.63 4.20
N GLN A 216 -9.96 11.84 4.08
CA GLN A 216 -9.38 12.77 3.10
C GLN A 216 -9.82 12.42 1.68
N ARG A 217 -9.66 11.17 1.25
CA ARG A 217 -10.05 10.72 -0.09
C ARG A 217 -11.54 10.89 -0.34
N TYR A 218 -12.37 10.51 0.63
CA TYR A 218 -13.82 10.62 0.51
C TYR A 218 -14.29 12.09 0.41
N GLU A 219 -13.73 12.99 1.22
CA GLU A 219 -14.05 14.42 1.16
C GLU A 219 -13.54 15.07 -0.14
N ALA A 220 -12.34 14.70 -0.61
CA ALA A 220 -11.82 15.18 -1.89
C ALA A 220 -12.72 14.74 -3.06
N TRP A 221 -13.18 13.48 -3.06
CA TRP A 221 -14.15 12.98 -4.05
C TRP A 221 -15.45 13.76 -4.01
N LYS A 222 -16.01 14.05 -2.83
CA LYS A 222 -17.22 14.88 -2.72
C LYS A 222 -17.00 16.32 -3.19
N GLY A 223 -15.83 16.89 -2.93
CA GLY A 223 -15.45 18.22 -3.42
C GLY A 223 -15.41 18.26 -4.95
N GLY A 224 -14.75 17.29 -5.57
CA GLY A 224 -14.72 17.15 -7.03
C GLY A 224 -16.10 16.96 -7.64
N LYS A 225 -16.95 16.14 -7.01
CA LYS A 225 -18.35 15.96 -7.43
C LYS A 225 -19.14 17.27 -7.34
N ALA A 226 -19.07 17.97 -6.22
CA ALA A 226 -19.75 19.26 -6.04
C ALA A 226 -19.30 20.31 -7.07
N SER A 227 -17.99 20.35 -7.38
CA SER A 227 -17.45 21.21 -8.42
C SER A 227 -18.04 20.88 -9.80
N ASN A 228 -18.15 19.60 -10.14
CA ASN A 228 -18.76 19.15 -11.40
C ASN A 228 -20.25 19.48 -11.48
N ASP A 229 -20.94 19.45 -10.33
CA ASP A 229 -22.35 19.81 -10.20
C ASP A 229 -22.57 21.35 -10.14
N GLY A 230 -21.50 22.15 -10.17
CA GLY A 230 -21.55 23.61 -10.13
C GLY A 230 -21.81 24.22 -8.74
N ASP A 231 -21.71 23.42 -7.68
CA ASP A 231 -21.88 23.85 -6.29
C ASP A 231 -20.52 24.23 -5.67
N ALA A 232 -20.12 25.49 -5.91
CA ALA A 232 -18.83 26.02 -5.44
C ALA A 232 -18.71 26.05 -3.91
N ASP A 233 -19.79 26.33 -3.19
CA ASP A 233 -19.79 26.39 -1.72
C ASP A 233 -19.58 24.98 -1.13
N ALA A 234 -20.26 23.97 -1.67
CA ALA A 234 -20.05 22.59 -1.27
C ALA A 234 -18.65 22.09 -1.66
N ALA A 235 -18.16 22.43 -2.86
CA ALA A 235 -16.81 22.07 -3.30
C ALA A 235 -15.74 22.61 -2.34
N LYS A 236 -15.83 23.90 -1.98
CA LYS A 236 -14.96 24.55 -1.01
C LYS A 236 -15.02 23.88 0.37
N LYS A 237 -16.23 23.64 0.87
CA LYS A 237 -16.45 22.97 2.18
C LYS A 237 -15.80 21.59 2.22
N HIS A 238 -16.00 20.78 1.19
CA HIS A 238 -15.44 19.44 1.09
C HIS A 238 -13.92 19.48 0.89
N GLY A 239 -13.39 20.41 0.10
CA GLY A 239 -11.95 20.64 -0.04
C GLY A 239 -11.27 20.98 1.29
N ALA A 240 -11.85 21.89 2.08
CA ALA A 240 -11.34 22.22 3.42
C ALA A 240 -11.38 21.00 4.38
N ALA A 241 -12.45 20.21 4.33
CA ALA A 241 -12.56 18.98 5.12
C ALA A 241 -11.51 17.93 4.71
N ALA A 242 -11.24 17.80 3.41
CA ALA A 242 -10.20 16.91 2.89
C ALA A 242 -8.82 17.33 3.37
N ARG A 243 -8.46 18.62 3.27
CA ARG A 243 -7.18 19.15 3.79
C ARG A 243 -7.02 18.92 5.28
N HIS A 244 -8.08 19.17 6.07
CA HIS A 244 -8.06 18.90 7.50
C HIS A 244 -7.78 17.42 7.81
N ALA A 245 -8.49 16.50 7.15
CA ALA A 245 -8.27 15.06 7.33
C ALA A 245 -6.87 14.63 6.87
N GLY A 246 -6.39 15.15 5.74
CA GLY A 246 -5.02 14.92 5.26
C GLY A 246 -3.95 15.40 6.24
N ALA A 247 -4.17 16.54 6.89
CA ALA A 247 -3.27 17.05 7.93
C ALA A 247 -3.29 16.18 9.21
N GLN A 248 -4.41 15.54 9.56
CA GLN A 248 -4.44 14.54 10.64
C GLN A 248 -3.69 13.27 10.25
N ALA A 249 -3.92 12.77 9.03
CA ALA A 249 -3.19 11.61 8.50
C ALA A 249 -1.67 11.87 8.48
N TRP A 250 -1.24 13.07 8.05
CA TRP A 250 0.18 13.43 7.96
C TRP A 250 0.95 13.22 9.27
N LYS A 251 0.32 13.48 10.42
CA LYS A 251 0.94 13.29 11.75
C LYS A 251 1.35 11.84 12.02
N HIS A 252 0.74 10.90 11.32
CA HIS A 252 0.95 9.47 11.46
C HIS A 252 1.48 8.82 10.18
N CYS A 253 1.88 9.63 9.19
CA CYS A 253 2.33 9.13 7.90
C CYS A 253 3.59 8.28 8.05
N PRO A 254 3.60 7.04 7.52
CA PRO A 254 4.80 6.21 7.45
C PRO A 254 5.92 6.90 6.64
N GLU A 255 7.19 6.72 7.05
CA GLU A 255 8.35 7.41 6.44
C GLU A 255 8.49 7.12 4.94
N ASP A 256 8.23 5.88 4.53
CA ASP A 256 8.25 5.44 3.12
C ASP A 256 7.18 6.13 2.26
N LYS A 257 6.16 6.73 2.90
CA LYS A 257 5.08 7.47 2.23
C LYS A 257 5.23 8.99 2.33
N HIS A 258 6.22 9.52 3.07
CA HIS A 258 6.39 10.96 3.26
C HIS A 258 6.52 11.72 1.94
N GLY A 259 7.27 11.18 0.98
CA GLY A 259 7.46 11.80 -0.33
C GLY A 259 6.15 11.91 -1.11
N SER A 260 5.47 10.78 -1.34
CA SER A 260 4.27 10.75 -2.18
C SER A 260 3.05 11.38 -1.51
N PHE A 261 2.77 11.02 -0.25
CA PHE A 261 1.61 11.54 0.48
C PHE A 261 1.80 13.01 0.85
N GLY A 262 2.98 13.41 1.30
CA GLY A 262 3.29 14.80 1.62
C GLY A 262 3.18 15.71 0.39
N ASN A 263 3.68 15.25 -0.78
CA ASN A 263 3.52 15.99 -2.03
C ASN A 263 2.03 16.19 -2.40
N SER A 264 1.23 15.12 -2.36
CA SER A 264 -0.21 15.22 -2.64
C SER A 264 -0.94 16.13 -1.66
N LEU A 265 -0.60 16.07 -0.37
CA LEU A 265 -1.19 16.94 0.63
C LEU A 265 -0.82 18.41 0.39
N ALA A 266 0.46 18.73 0.22
CA ALA A 266 0.91 20.11 -0.04
C ALA A 266 0.28 20.69 -1.33
N TRP A 267 0.17 19.88 -2.38
CA TRP A 267 -0.52 20.27 -3.61
C TRP A 267 -1.97 20.67 -3.36
N SER A 268 -2.70 19.90 -2.54
CA SER A 268 -4.11 20.23 -2.21
C SER A 268 -4.27 21.57 -1.47
N TYR A 269 -3.24 22.02 -0.74
CA TYR A 269 -3.21 23.36 -0.15
C TYR A 269 -2.94 24.42 -1.23
N TYR A 270 -1.98 24.19 -2.12
CA TYR A 270 -1.69 25.09 -3.24
C TYR A 270 -2.93 25.34 -4.12
N GLU A 271 -3.68 24.31 -4.46
CA GLU A 271 -4.92 24.43 -5.25
C GLU A 271 -6.01 25.27 -4.58
N ALA A 272 -5.91 25.47 -3.26
CA ALA A 272 -6.87 26.22 -2.46
C ALA A 272 -6.30 27.57 -1.98
N ALA A 273 -5.27 28.11 -2.63
CA ALA A 273 -4.53 29.30 -2.21
C ALA A 273 -5.43 30.49 -1.78
N GLU A 274 -6.52 30.75 -2.50
CA GLU A 274 -7.44 31.86 -2.21
C GLU A 274 -8.22 31.71 -0.90
N GLU A 275 -8.21 30.51 -0.31
CA GLU A 275 -8.97 30.16 0.90
C GLU A 275 -8.09 30.08 2.15
N LEU A 276 -6.77 30.05 1.98
CA LEU A 276 -5.86 29.71 3.06
C LEU A 276 -5.52 30.91 3.94
N THR A 277 -5.40 30.64 5.22
CA THR A 277 -4.70 31.50 6.17
C THR A 277 -3.19 31.46 5.95
N LYS A 278 -2.46 32.44 6.48
CA LYS A 278 -1.00 32.44 6.41
C LYS A 278 -0.41 31.20 7.09
N GLU A 279 -0.97 30.81 8.23
CA GLU A 279 -0.55 29.64 8.99
C GLU A 279 -0.74 28.34 8.18
N GLU A 280 -1.81 28.24 7.38
CA GLU A 280 -2.03 27.10 6.48
C GLU A 280 -1.07 27.10 5.28
N MET A 281 -0.72 28.27 4.75
CA MET A 281 0.29 28.40 3.70
C MET A 281 1.68 27.99 4.22
N ASP A 282 2.05 28.45 5.42
CA ASP A 282 3.30 28.07 6.09
C ASP A 282 3.35 26.55 6.37
N TYR A 283 2.22 25.97 6.80
CA TYR A 283 2.08 24.52 6.96
C TYR A 283 2.28 23.77 5.63
N ALA A 284 1.68 24.24 4.54
CA ALA A 284 1.85 23.62 3.22
C ALA A 284 3.31 23.61 2.77
N ILE A 285 4.05 24.69 3.02
CA ILE A 285 5.50 24.77 2.74
C ILE A 285 6.27 23.72 3.57
N ASP A 286 6.00 23.61 4.87
CA ASP A 286 6.65 22.62 5.74
C ASP A 286 6.41 21.18 5.25
N VAL A 287 5.17 20.84 4.89
CA VAL A 287 4.83 19.52 4.33
C VAL A 287 5.56 19.30 3.00
N ALA A 288 5.57 20.28 2.09
CA ALA A 288 6.23 20.16 0.79
C ALA A 288 7.74 19.91 0.94
N TYR A 289 8.42 20.62 1.84
CA TYR A 289 9.84 20.40 2.08
C TYR A 289 10.14 19.04 2.74
N LYS A 290 9.28 18.58 3.66
CA LYS A 290 9.42 17.22 4.22
C LYS A 290 9.24 16.14 3.15
N ALA A 291 8.27 16.32 2.24
CA ALA A 291 8.12 15.46 1.09
C ALA A 291 9.37 15.46 0.20
N LEU A 292 9.95 16.63 -0.08
CA LEU A 292 11.17 16.76 -0.89
C LEU A 292 12.38 16.09 -0.21
N ASN A 293 12.50 16.21 1.11
CA ASN A 293 13.55 15.53 1.86
C ASN A 293 13.42 14.00 1.83
N ALA A 294 12.19 13.49 1.79
CA ALA A 294 11.91 12.06 1.64
C ALA A 294 12.08 11.55 0.20
N ALA A 295 11.95 12.43 -0.80
CA ALA A 295 12.18 12.12 -2.22
C ALA A 295 13.15 13.14 -2.88
N PRO A 296 14.45 13.15 -2.49
CA PRO A 296 15.39 14.14 -3.00
C PRO A 296 15.55 14.07 -4.52
N GLY A 297 15.39 15.22 -5.19
CA GLY A 297 15.53 15.32 -6.64
C GLY A 297 14.29 14.88 -7.43
N ASP A 298 13.19 14.49 -6.77
CA ASP A 298 11.90 14.33 -7.45
C ASP A 298 11.39 15.70 -7.91
N VAL A 299 11.45 15.92 -9.22
CA VAL A 299 11.08 17.19 -9.85
C VAL A 299 9.62 17.57 -9.63
N ASN A 300 8.71 16.61 -9.46
CA ASN A 300 7.31 16.90 -9.17
C ASN A 300 7.16 17.44 -7.75
N VAL A 301 7.96 16.94 -6.80
CA VAL A 301 7.94 17.42 -5.41
C VAL A 301 8.63 18.77 -5.28
N MET A 302 9.76 18.96 -5.99
CA MET A 302 10.43 20.26 -6.09
C MET A 302 9.49 21.33 -6.65
N ASP A 303 8.71 20.97 -7.66
CA ASP A 303 7.73 21.83 -8.26
C ASP A 303 6.59 22.22 -7.29
N THR A 304 6.06 21.26 -6.53
CA THR A 304 5.09 21.55 -5.46
C THR A 304 5.69 22.51 -4.43
N VAL A 305 6.95 22.32 -4.03
CA VAL A 305 7.64 23.27 -3.13
C VAL A 305 7.68 24.68 -3.73
N ALA A 306 8.02 24.80 -5.02
CA ALA A 306 8.04 26.08 -5.71
C ALA A 306 6.66 26.76 -5.71
N CYS A 307 5.60 26.01 -6.03
CA CYS A 307 4.22 26.47 -6.00
C CYS A 307 3.79 26.93 -4.60
N CYS A 308 4.06 26.15 -3.55
CA CYS A 308 3.72 26.53 -2.17
C CYS A 308 4.48 27.78 -1.71
N LEU A 309 5.76 27.91 -2.05
CA LEU A 309 6.55 29.12 -1.78
C LEU A 309 5.96 30.35 -2.47
N TYR A 310 5.60 30.23 -3.74
CA TYR A 310 5.01 31.33 -4.51
C TYR A 310 3.66 31.76 -3.92
N MET A 311 2.79 30.79 -3.61
CA MET A 311 1.50 31.02 -2.96
C MET A 311 1.64 31.84 -1.66
N ALA A 312 2.64 31.53 -0.84
CA ALA A 312 2.91 32.24 0.41
C ALA A 312 3.69 33.57 0.24
N GLY A 313 4.02 33.95 -1.01
CA GLY A 313 4.75 35.18 -1.32
C GLY A 313 6.27 35.09 -1.20
N HIS A 314 6.85 33.90 -1.02
CA HIS A 314 8.30 33.66 -1.03
C HIS A 314 8.84 33.56 -2.47
N VAL A 315 8.59 34.60 -3.27
CA VAL A 315 8.82 34.61 -4.72
C VAL A 315 10.27 34.29 -5.10
N THR A 316 11.25 34.86 -4.39
CA THR A 316 12.67 34.61 -4.66
C THR A 316 13.04 33.14 -4.51
N ASP A 317 12.52 32.47 -3.48
CA ASP A 317 12.80 31.06 -3.21
C ASP A 317 12.03 30.15 -4.17
N ALA A 318 10.79 30.51 -4.51
CA ALA A 318 10.01 29.82 -5.54
C ALA A 318 10.75 29.81 -6.90
N VAL A 319 11.22 30.98 -7.35
CA VAL A 319 12.01 31.14 -8.58
C VAL A 319 13.29 30.32 -8.53
N LYS A 320 13.98 30.29 -7.38
CA LYS A 320 15.18 29.47 -7.21
C LYS A 320 14.84 27.99 -7.41
N MET A 321 13.74 27.51 -6.83
CA MET A 321 13.33 26.11 -6.95
C MET A 321 12.98 25.73 -8.40
N VAL A 322 12.20 26.56 -9.11
CA VAL A 322 11.88 26.33 -10.54
C VAL A 322 13.16 26.26 -11.39
N LYS A 323 14.18 27.09 -11.10
CA LYS A 323 15.48 27.01 -11.78
C LYS A 323 16.19 25.68 -11.51
N GLU A 324 16.07 25.10 -10.33
CA GLU A 324 16.61 23.77 -10.07
C GLU A 324 15.85 22.69 -10.84
N CYS A 325 14.52 22.80 -10.99
CA CYS A 325 13.75 21.89 -11.85
C CYS A 325 14.23 21.98 -13.31
N LEU A 326 14.36 23.19 -13.87
CA LEU A 326 14.84 23.42 -15.24
C LEU A 326 16.31 23.00 -15.48
N LYS A 327 17.13 22.79 -14.44
CA LYS A 327 18.45 22.16 -14.64
C LYS A 327 18.35 20.67 -14.92
N ILE A 328 17.30 20.02 -14.43
CA ILE A 328 17.07 18.58 -14.58
C ILE A 328 16.38 18.31 -15.92
N ASP A 329 15.35 19.08 -16.25
CA ASP A 329 14.66 19.03 -17.55
C ASP A 329 14.48 20.46 -18.11
N PRO A 330 15.46 20.96 -18.90
CA PRO A 330 15.47 22.34 -19.42
C PRO A 330 14.36 22.68 -20.41
N ASP A 331 13.79 21.68 -21.07
CA ASP A 331 12.80 21.86 -22.13
C ASP A 331 11.36 21.72 -21.61
N ASN A 332 11.18 21.60 -20.29
CA ASN A 332 9.88 21.42 -19.66
C ASN A 332 9.01 22.69 -19.77
N GLU A 333 7.98 22.63 -20.61
CA GLU A 333 7.09 23.78 -20.89
C GLU A 333 6.42 24.33 -19.63
N LEU A 334 5.95 23.45 -18.74
CA LEU A 334 5.25 23.83 -17.51
C LEU A 334 6.15 24.67 -16.59
N TRP A 335 7.41 24.29 -16.42
CA TRP A 335 8.34 25.04 -15.57
C TRP A 335 8.83 26.32 -16.23
N MET A 336 8.96 26.34 -17.56
CA MET A 336 9.21 27.59 -18.28
C MET A 336 8.05 28.59 -18.10
N GLU A 337 6.80 28.11 -18.10
CA GLU A 337 5.62 28.93 -17.80
C GLU A 337 5.62 29.42 -16.36
N ARG A 338 5.85 28.55 -15.38
CA ARG A 338 5.99 28.94 -13.97
C ARG A 338 7.09 29.96 -13.75
N MET A 339 8.21 29.82 -14.45
CA MET A 339 9.32 30.77 -14.37
C MET A 339 8.89 32.16 -14.87
N LYS A 340 8.05 32.25 -15.90
CA LYS A 340 7.47 33.52 -16.37
C LYS A 340 6.45 34.08 -15.37
N GLU A 341 5.62 33.21 -14.80
CA GLU A 341 4.59 33.59 -13.82
C GLU A 341 5.22 34.12 -12.52
N PHE A 342 6.15 33.36 -11.93
CA PHE A 342 6.76 33.69 -10.64
C PHE A 342 7.76 34.85 -10.76
N HIS A 343 8.26 35.13 -11.96
CA HIS A 343 9.20 36.21 -12.21
C HIS A 343 8.74 37.11 -13.39
N PRO A 344 7.68 37.91 -13.21
CA PRO A 344 7.10 38.71 -14.30
C PRO A 344 8.04 39.78 -14.88
N GLN A 345 9.19 40.03 -14.25
CA GLN A 345 10.22 40.96 -14.74
C GLN A 345 11.28 40.30 -15.64
N MET A 346 11.15 39.02 -16.01
CA MET A 346 11.90 38.47 -17.15
C MET A 346 11.15 38.76 -18.45
N LYS A 347 11.30 39.98 -18.95
CA LYS A 347 11.07 40.32 -20.36
C LYS A 347 12.39 40.52 -21.07
#